data_AF-A0A6H2D252-F1
#
_entry.id   AF-A0A6H2D252-F1
#
_cell.length_a   1.000
_cell.length_b   1.000
_cell.length_c   1.000
_cell.angle_alpha   90.00
_cell.angle_beta   90.00
_cell.angle_gamma   90.00
#
_symmetry.space_group_name_H-M   'P 1'
#
loop_
_entity.id
_entity.type
_entity.pdbx_description
1 polymer ?
#
loop_
_entity_poly.entity_id
_entity_poly.type
_entity_poly.pdbx_seq_one_letter_code
_entity_poly.pdbx_strand_id
1 'polypeptide(L)'
;MSDVKRLPGDGCRHHINKRCLYDEHLNPGYAEGFRCRVLLRWEIAFDEFLERADAFNIEQDAVPDLWGRKFERMARQAFDCEKYEFAGGEAPACAQVYDGLCLLALPQCEGRCRHFFLVDED
;
A
#
# COMPACT_ATOMS: atom_id res chain seq x y z
N MET A 1 -19.96 -9.19 -31.03
CA MET A 1 -20.06 -8.99 -29.57
C MET A 1 -19.87 -7.51 -29.31
N SER A 2 -20.89 -6.83 -28.82
CA SER A 2 -20.82 -5.40 -28.55
C SER A 2 -19.91 -5.17 -27.34
N ASP A 3 -18.88 -4.34 -27.53
CA ASP A 3 -17.88 -4.04 -26.51
C ASP A 3 -18.53 -3.15 -25.43
N VAL A 4 -18.90 -3.73 -24.29
CA VAL A 4 -19.52 -3.00 -23.19
C VAL A 4 -18.46 -2.13 -22.55
N LYS A 5 -18.40 -0.85 -22.95
CA LYS A 5 -17.51 0.13 -22.33
C LYS A 5 -18.05 0.49 -20.95
N ARG A 6 -17.26 0.22 -19.90
CA ARG A 6 -17.55 0.74 -18.56
C ARG A 6 -17.45 2.26 -18.60
N LEU A 7 -18.35 2.92 -17.89
CA LEU A 7 -18.24 4.36 -17.68
C LEU A 7 -16.96 4.64 -16.86
N PRO A 8 -16.24 5.74 -17.12
CA PRO A 8 -15.14 6.13 -16.28
C PRO A 8 -15.64 6.51 -14.87
N GLY A 9 -14.84 6.20 -13.85
CA GLY A 9 -15.06 6.67 -12.48
C GLY A 9 -14.43 8.04 -12.23
N ASP A 10 -13.93 8.67 -13.30
CA ASP A 10 -13.23 9.94 -13.27
C ASP A 10 -14.13 11.01 -12.61
N GLY A 11 -13.59 11.69 -11.61
CA GLY A 11 -14.33 12.66 -10.77
C GLY A 11 -14.87 12.08 -9.46
N CYS A 12 -14.90 10.77 -9.27
CA CYS A 12 -15.27 10.17 -7.98
C CYS A 12 -14.10 10.22 -6.99
N ARG A 13 -14.35 10.69 -5.75
CA ARG A 13 -13.39 10.69 -4.64
C ARG A 13 -12.81 9.31 -4.31
N HIS A 14 -13.56 8.25 -4.60
CA HIS A 14 -13.14 6.87 -4.34
C HIS A 14 -12.38 6.23 -5.51
N HIS A 15 -12.30 6.91 -6.66
CA HIS A 15 -11.67 6.34 -7.84
C HIS A 15 -10.17 6.65 -7.88
N ILE A 16 -9.36 5.60 -8.07
CA ILE A 16 -7.94 5.73 -8.35
C ILE A 16 -7.50 4.63 -9.32
N ASN A 17 -6.85 4.98 -10.44
CA ASN A 17 -6.27 4.02 -11.38
C ASN A 17 -7.19 2.81 -11.72
N LYS A 18 -8.48 3.06 -12.02
CA LYS A 18 -9.51 2.03 -12.32
C LYS A 18 -9.90 1.13 -11.13
N ARG A 19 -9.56 1.52 -9.91
CA ARG A 19 -9.84 0.84 -8.65
C ARG A 19 -10.72 1.70 -7.76
N CYS A 20 -11.42 1.05 -6.83
CA CYS A 20 -12.35 1.70 -5.92
C CYS A 20 -11.82 1.64 -4.48
N LEU A 21 -11.64 2.81 -3.86
CA LEU A 21 -11.27 2.99 -2.45
C LEU A 21 -12.48 3.07 -1.53
N TYR A 22 -13.70 2.84 -2.01
CA TYR A 22 -14.92 3.04 -1.21
C TYR A 22 -14.89 2.24 0.09
N ASP A 23 -14.59 0.94 0.01
CA ASP A 23 -14.56 0.06 1.19
C ASP A 23 -13.48 0.47 2.19
N GLU A 24 -12.33 0.93 1.70
CA GLU A 24 -11.24 1.43 2.54
C GLU A 24 -11.60 2.78 3.19
N HIS A 25 -12.18 3.73 2.45
CA HIS A 25 -12.63 4.99 3.03
C HIS A 25 -13.76 4.80 4.04
N LEU A 26 -14.60 3.77 3.84
CA LEU A 26 -15.69 3.45 4.77
C LEU A 26 -15.16 2.87 6.08
N ASN A 27 -14.19 1.95 6.02
CA ASN A 27 -13.56 1.35 7.19
C ASN A 27 -12.04 1.15 6.97
N PRO A 28 -11.23 2.18 7.25
CA PRO A 28 -9.79 2.10 7.03
C PRO A 28 -9.15 0.93 7.79
N GLY A 29 -8.35 0.13 7.09
CA GLY A 29 -7.67 -1.03 7.66
C GLY A 29 -8.54 -2.25 7.96
N TYR A 30 -9.86 -2.21 7.72
CA TYR A 30 -10.74 -3.37 7.95
C TYR A 30 -10.43 -4.55 7.01
N ALA A 31 -10.17 -4.23 5.74
CA ALA A 31 -9.83 -5.23 4.73
C ALA A 31 -8.31 -5.43 4.65
N GLU A 32 -7.76 -6.29 5.52
CA GLU A 32 -6.33 -6.61 5.53
C GLU A 32 -5.77 -7.03 4.16
N GLY A 33 -6.63 -7.66 3.33
CA GLY A 33 -6.28 -8.07 1.98
C GLY A 33 -5.93 -6.92 1.02
N PHE A 34 -6.30 -5.68 1.33
CA PHE A 34 -5.94 -4.51 0.53
C PHE A 34 -4.52 -4.03 0.78
N ARG A 35 -3.91 -4.38 1.92
CA ARG A 35 -2.59 -3.89 2.31
C ARG A 35 -1.52 -4.37 1.34
N CYS A 36 -0.54 -3.50 1.08
CA CYS A 36 0.61 -3.91 0.28
C CYS A 36 1.42 -4.96 1.04
N ARG A 37 1.56 -6.15 0.45
CA ARG A 37 2.31 -7.27 1.05
C ARG A 37 3.78 -6.96 1.31
N VAL A 38 4.40 -6.10 0.50
CA VAL A 38 5.80 -5.69 0.70
C VAL A 38 5.93 -4.83 1.94
N LEU A 39 5.05 -3.84 2.09
CA LEU A 39 5.03 -2.96 3.27
C LEU A 39 4.69 -3.75 4.54
N LEU A 40 3.68 -4.62 4.48
CA LEU A 40 3.33 -5.49 5.60
C LEU A 40 4.53 -6.36 6.05
N ARG A 41 5.31 -6.90 5.10
CA ARG A 41 6.53 -7.66 5.44
C ARG A 41 7.59 -6.79 6.10
N TRP A 42 7.73 -5.52 5.70
CA TRP A 42 8.69 -4.61 6.31
C TRP A 42 8.26 -4.19 7.71
N GLU A 43 6.98 -3.95 7.92
CA GLU A 43 6.40 -3.68 9.25
C GLU A 43 6.65 -4.86 10.19
N ILE A 44 6.31 -6.08 9.79
CA ILE A 44 6.59 -7.28 10.59
C ILE A 44 8.08 -7.39 10.93
N ALA A 45 8.97 -7.18 9.96
CA ALA A 45 10.41 -7.26 10.18
C ALA A 45 10.96 -6.15 11.09
N PHE A 46 10.26 -5.01 11.15
CA PHE A 46 10.52 -3.89 12.04
C PHE A 46 10.04 -4.19 13.45
N ASP A 47 8.81 -4.69 13.61
CA ASP A 47 8.26 -5.12 14.89
C ASP A 47 9.16 -6.18 15.53
N GLU A 48 9.53 -7.23 14.77
CA GLU A 48 10.49 -8.24 15.24
C GLU A 48 11.86 -7.66 15.61
N PHE A 49 12.28 -6.57 14.96
CA PHE A 49 13.51 -5.89 15.31
C PHE A 49 13.38 -5.13 16.63
N LEU A 50 12.27 -4.42 16.84
CA LEU A 50 12.01 -3.70 18.09
C LEU A 50 11.93 -4.65 19.28
N GLU A 51 11.20 -5.76 19.14
CA GLU A 51 11.12 -6.79 20.19
C GLU A 51 12.51 -7.32 20.59
N ARG A 52 13.39 -7.56 19.60
CA ARG A 52 14.77 -8.00 19.87
C ARG A 52 15.59 -6.89 20.50
N ALA A 53 15.47 -5.65 20.03
CA ALA A 53 16.21 -4.53 20.57
C ALA A 53 15.87 -4.32 22.07
N ASP A 54 14.59 -4.44 22.41
CA ASP A 54 14.11 -4.37 23.79
C ASP A 54 14.65 -5.56 24.63
N ALA A 55 14.58 -6.79 24.11
CA ALA A 55 15.10 -7.97 24.79
C ALA A 55 16.62 -7.91 25.08
N PHE A 56 17.38 -7.20 24.22
CA PHE A 56 18.82 -6.96 24.42
C PHE A 56 19.13 -5.64 25.12
N ASN A 57 18.12 -4.88 25.53
CA ASN A 57 18.23 -3.58 26.18
C ASN A 57 19.15 -2.62 25.41
N ILE A 58 19.00 -2.62 24.08
CA ILE A 58 19.76 -1.75 23.18
C ILE A 58 19.37 -0.30 23.46
N GLU A 59 20.37 0.57 23.59
CA GLU A 59 20.14 2.00 23.77
C GLU A 59 19.36 2.58 22.59
N GLN A 60 18.37 3.43 22.88
CA GLN A 60 17.44 3.95 21.86
C GLN A 60 18.13 4.77 20.76
N ASP A 61 19.29 5.34 21.05
CA ASP A 61 20.10 6.10 20.10
C ASP A 61 20.79 5.21 19.05
N ALA A 62 21.09 3.95 19.39
CA ALA A 62 21.69 2.97 18.48
C ALA A 62 20.66 2.28 17.57
N VAL A 63 19.37 2.31 17.92
CA VAL A 63 18.28 1.63 17.20
C VAL A 63 18.15 2.07 15.73
N PRO A 64 18.17 3.38 15.37
CA PRO A 64 18.02 3.82 13.99
C PRO A 64 19.15 3.32 13.08
N ASP A 65 20.40 3.37 13.55
CA ASP A 65 21.57 2.93 12.79
C ASP A 65 21.56 1.41 12.55
N LEU A 66 21.22 0.64 13.60
CA LEU A 66 21.09 -0.82 13.50
C LEU A 66 19.95 -1.22 12.56
N TRP A 67 18.82 -0.50 12.64
CA TRP A 67 17.70 -0.71 11.73
C TRP A 67 18.08 -0.39 10.30
N GLY A 68 18.69 0.76 10.01
CA GLY A 68 19.07 1.16 8.65
C GLY A 68 19.92 0.09 7.95
N ARG A 69 20.92 -0.45 8.64
CA ARG A 69 21.77 -1.54 8.10
C ARG A 69 21.01 -2.86 7.91
N LYS A 70 20.05 -3.18 8.78
CA LYS A 70 19.19 -4.37 8.61
C LYS A 70 18.24 -4.16 7.43
N PHE A 71 17.61 -3.00 7.35
CA PHE A 71 16.65 -2.62 6.34
C PHE A 71 17.26 -2.61 4.94
N GLU A 72 18.44 -2.02 4.74
CA GLU A 72 19.11 -2.04 3.43
C GLU A 72 19.34 -3.46 2.90
N ARG A 73 19.73 -4.40 3.78
CA ARG A 73 19.93 -5.80 3.40
C ARG A 73 18.62 -6.49 3.08
N MET A 74 17.59 -6.27 3.91
CA MET A 74 16.27 -6.85 3.73
C MET A 74 15.57 -6.31 2.47
N ALA A 75 15.55 -4.99 2.27
CA ALA A 75 14.89 -4.34 1.14
C ALA A 75 15.46 -4.81 -0.20
N ARG A 76 16.76 -5.09 -0.28
CA ARG A 76 17.40 -5.69 -1.48
C ARG A 76 16.95 -7.12 -1.76
N GLN A 77 16.49 -7.86 -0.75
CA GLN A 77 16.09 -9.27 -0.87
C GLN A 77 14.56 -9.44 -1.01
N ALA A 78 13.76 -8.45 -0.62
CA ALA A 78 12.34 -8.65 -0.29
C ALA A 78 11.32 -8.14 -1.32
N PHE A 79 11.70 -7.81 -2.55
CA PHE A 79 10.73 -7.56 -3.63
C PHE A 79 10.19 -8.87 -4.23
N ASP A 80 9.84 -9.83 -3.38
CA ASP A 80 9.24 -11.10 -3.76
C ASP A 80 7.71 -10.95 -3.90
N CYS A 81 7.32 -9.92 -4.65
CA CYS A 81 5.94 -9.67 -5.04
C CYS A 81 5.88 -9.73 -6.56
N GLU A 82 5.21 -10.74 -7.10
CA GLU A 82 5.06 -10.96 -8.55
C GLU A 82 4.36 -9.80 -9.27
N LYS A 83 3.64 -8.96 -8.52
CA LYS A 83 2.91 -7.78 -9.01
C LYS A 83 3.71 -6.48 -8.84
N TYR A 84 4.96 -6.56 -8.40
CA TYR A 84 5.81 -5.40 -8.21
C TYR A 84 6.18 -4.77 -9.55
N GLU A 85 6.01 -3.46 -9.64
CA GLU A 85 6.37 -2.68 -10.81
C GLU A 85 7.05 -1.40 -10.35
N PHE A 86 8.30 -1.20 -10.76
CA PHE A 86 9.09 -0.05 -10.32
C PHE A 86 8.59 1.25 -10.98
N ALA A 87 8.30 2.28 -10.18
CA ALA A 87 7.83 3.60 -10.61
C ALA A 87 8.83 4.73 -10.35
N GLY A 88 10.01 4.43 -9.80
CA GLY A 88 10.95 5.46 -9.33
C GLY A 88 10.62 5.98 -7.93
N GLY A 89 11.51 6.80 -7.39
CA GLY A 89 11.37 7.40 -6.06
C GLY A 89 11.86 6.52 -4.91
N GLU A 90 11.36 6.81 -3.71
CA GLU A 90 11.74 6.13 -2.48
C GLU A 90 11.05 4.77 -2.33
N ALA A 91 11.70 3.87 -1.60
CA ALA A 91 11.23 2.52 -1.36
C ALA A 91 9.82 2.55 -0.70
N PRO A 92 8.85 1.73 -1.14
CA PRO A 92 9.00 0.58 -2.05
C PRO A 92 9.05 0.94 -3.53
N ALA A 93 8.88 2.19 -3.93
CA ALA A 93 8.94 2.66 -5.32
C ALA A 93 8.07 1.83 -6.29
N CYS A 94 6.94 1.30 -5.80
CA CYS A 94 6.05 0.43 -6.57
C CYS A 94 4.88 1.22 -7.14
N ALA A 95 4.63 1.12 -8.44
CA ALA A 95 3.52 1.77 -9.15
C ALA A 95 2.13 1.42 -8.58
N GLN A 96 2.05 0.25 -7.95
CA GLN A 96 0.79 -0.30 -7.43
C GLN A 96 0.55 0.09 -5.97
N VAL A 97 1.51 0.73 -5.30
CA VAL A 97 1.34 1.18 -3.91
C VAL A 97 0.66 2.54 -3.89
N TYR A 98 -0.39 2.63 -3.08
CA TYR A 98 -1.06 3.89 -2.79
C TYR A 98 -1.43 3.91 -1.32
N ASP A 99 -0.83 4.83 -0.56
CA ASP A 99 -1.10 5.02 0.88
C ASP A 99 -1.08 3.71 1.70
N GLY A 100 -0.04 2.90 1.54
CA GLY A 100 0.08 1.61 2.22
C GLY A 100 -0.70 0.44 1.59
N LEU A 101 -1.59 0.72 0.63
CA LEU A 101 -2.44 -0.28 -0.03
C LEU A 101 -1.85 -0.76 -1.36
N CYS A 102 -2.29 -1.92 -1.81
CA CYS A 102 -2.05 -2.41 -3.17
C CYS A 102 -3.27 -2.12 -4.04
N LEU A 103 -3.12 -1.25 -5.03
CA LEU A 103 -4.17 -0.93 -6.00
C LEU A 103 -4.72 -2.18 -6.69
N LEU A 104 -3.89 -3.19 -6.96
CA LEU A 104 -4.32 -4.44 -7.58
C LEU A 104 -5.11 -5.37 -6.65
N ALA A 105 -5.10 -5.11 -5.34
CA ALA A 105 -5.93 -5.83 -4.37
C ALA A 105 -7.31 -5.16 -4.19
N LEU A 106 -7.45 -3.88 -4.56
CA LEU A 106 -8.72 -3.17 -4.49
C LEU A 106 -9.72 -3.66 -5.55
N PRO A 107 -11.04 -3.55 -5.26
CA PRO A 107 -12.08 -3.81 -6.23
C PRO A 107 -11.90 -2.96 -7.50
N GLN A 108 -12.27 -3.52 -8.66
CA GLN A 108 -12.34 -2.73 -9.89
C GLN A 108 -13.43 -1.67 -9.77
N CYS A 109 -13.16 -0.46 -10.26
CA CYS A 109 -14.19 0.57 -10.35
C CYS A 109 -15.14 0.30 -11.53
N GLU A 110 -16.44 0.37 -11.28
CA GLU A 110 -17.49 0.26 -12.30
C GLU A 110 -17.80 1.61 -12.98
N GLY A 111 -17.22 2.69 -12.46
CA GLY A 111 -17.40 4.05 -12.92
C GLY A 111 -18.53 4.79 -12.24
N ARG A 112 -19.77 4.33 -12.46
CA ARG A 112 -20.97 4.93 -11.86
C ARG A 112 -21.67 3.94 -10.96
N CYS A 113 -21.66 4.22 -9.66
CA CYS A 113 -22.36 3.43 -8.64
C CYS A 113 -23.11 4.36 -7.68
N ARG A 114 -23.89 3.77 -6.76
CA ARG A 114 -24.63 4.51 -5.72
C ARG A 114 -23.74 5.26 -4.73
N HIS A 115 -22.43 4.99 -4.71
CA HIS A 115 -21.44 5.61 -3.84
C HIS A 115 -20.59 6.66 -4.56
N PHE A 116 -20.96 7.03 -5.79
CA PHE A 116 -20.26 8.07 -6.53
C PHE A 116 -20.36 9.41 -5.80
N PHE A 117 -19.21 10.00 -5.47
CA PHE A 117 -19.11 11.28 -4.80
C PHE A 117 -18.11 12.17 -5.53
N LEU A 118 -18.54 13.33 -6.00
CA LEU A 118 -17.66 14.27 -6.70
C LEU A 118 -16.59 14.79 -5.72
N VAL A 119 -15.35 14.90 -6.19
CA VAL A 119 -14.34 15.67 -5.47
C VAL A 119 -14.71 17.15 -5.66
N ASP A 120 -15.15 17.81 -4.60
CA ASP A 120 -15.34 19.26 -4.63
C ASP A 120 -13.96 19.93 -4.80
N GLU A 121 -13.84 20.86 -5.75
CA GLU A 121 -12.64 21.68 -5.94
C GLU A 121 -12.66 22.80 -4.88
N ASP A 122 -11.91 22.61 -3.77
CA ASP A 122 -11.53 23.69 -2.84
C ASP A 122 -10.23 24.37 -3.30
#